data_AF-W2EVL7-F1
#
_entry.id   AF-W2EVL7-F1
#
_cell.length_a   1.000
_cell.length_b   1.000
_cell.length_c   1.000
_cell.angle_alpha   90.00
_cell.angle_beta   90.00
_cell.angle_gamma   90.00
#
_symmetry.space_group_name_H-M   'P 1'
#
loop_
_entity.id
_entity.type
_entity.pdbx_description
1 polymer ?
#
loop_
_entity_poly.entity_id
_entity_poly.type
_entity_poly.pdbx_seq_one_letter_code
_entity_poly.pdbx_strand_id
1 'polypeptide(L)'
;MNPELFLADLEDKPRALEALAAFLDEGDPFAGLPARAGRLVLLGMGSSRYAAGVAAQRLRAAGVDAVAEYASAAYGTPSGPGTVAVAVSATGGSRETLDALARHAGSSFVVALTNVPGSPVTEGADLVVPMTAGEERGGVACRTFQHTLVLLLALTRRPGLPDLARRAAEAAADLLDRRGEWLEEAAALLDGPDGVYAIAPAERLSSAEQSALMVREGPRRPADACETGDWAHVDVYLTKTRDYRALLFPGSRYDGQAMEWIRERGSTVLTVGGDVPGQAASVRYRHDDDPDVALLTETLVAELVAATWWERSQRQPSRLAAPSGT
;
A
#
# COMPACT_ATOMS: atom_id res chain seq x y z
N MET A 1 -0.01 4.97 18.51
CA MET A 1 0.84 4.11 17.69
C MET A 1 1.80 3.33 18.58
N ASN A 2 1.86 2.00 18.44
CA ASN A 2 2.67 1.11 19.28
C ASN A 2 3.38 0.08 18.39
N PRO A 3 4.72 -0.04 18.47
CA PRO A 3 5.51 -0.94 17.60
C PRO A 3 5.23 -2.43 17.83
N GLU A 4 5.02 -2.87 19.08
CA GLU A 4 4.74 -4.27 19.39
C GLU A 4 3.36 -4.68 18.85
N LEU A 5 2.37 -3.80 19.00
CA LEU A 5 1.03 -4.02 18.45
C LEU A 5 1.02 -3.93 16.92
N PHE A 6 1.87 -3.09 16.33
CA PHE A 6 2.06 -3.04 14.89
C PHE A 6 2.66 -4.35 14.36
N LEU A 7 3.72 -4.88 14.98
CA LEU A 7 4.27 -6.18 14.60
C LEU A 7 3.21 -7.29 14.71
N ALA A 8 2.41 -7.29 15.78
CA ALA A 8 1.31 -8.25 15.93
C ALA A 8 0.24 -8.10 14.82
N ASP A 9 -0.05 -6.88 14.37
CA ASP A 9 -0.94 -6.67 13.22
C ASP A 9 -0.34 -7.21 11.91
N LEU A 10 0.98 -7.12 11.72
CA LEU A 10 1.68 -7.69 10.56
C LEU A 10 1.69 -9.22 10.58
N GLU A 11 1.96 -9.83 11.75
CA GLU A 11 1.95 -11.28 11.93
C GLU A 11 0.55 -11.88 11.69
N ASP A 12 -0.51 -11.10 11.86
CA ASP A 12 -1.90 -11.52 11.64
C ASP A 12 -2.35 -11.43 10.16
N LYS A 13 -1.55 -10.84 9.27
CA LYS A 13 -1.89 -10.67 7.85
C LYS A 13 -2.32 -11.96 7.13
N PRO A 14 -1.64 -13.11 7.28
CA PRO A 14 -2.08 -14.35 6.62
C PRO A 14 -3.51 -14.74 7.04
N ARG A 15 -3.80 -14.70 8.35
CA ARG A 15 -5.13 -15.03 8.87
C ARG A 15 -6.20 -14.04 8.39
N ALA A 16 -5.86 -12.75 8.34
CA ALA A 16 -6.78 -11.71 7.86
C ALA A 16 -7.11 -11.87 6.35
N LEU A 17 -6.11 -12.22 5.54
CA LEU A 17 -6.30 -12.50 4.11
C LEU A 17 -7.15 -13.76 3.87
N GLU A 18 -6.98 -14.82 4.66
CA GLU A 18 -7.85 -16.00 4.62
C GLU A 18 -9.31 -15.65 4.98
N ALA A 19 -9.50 -14.81 6.00
CA ALA A 19 -10.84 -14.33 6.36
C ALA A 19 -11.47 -13.46 5.25
N LEU A 20 -10.67 -12.63 4.57
CA LEU A 20 -11.12 -11.87 3.41
C LEU A 20 -11.48 -12.78 2.24
N ALA A 21 -10.70 -13.84 1.98
CA ALA A 21 -11.02 -14.82 0.95
C ALA A 21 -12.37 -15.49 1.23
N ALA A 22 -12.61 -15.93 2.46
CA ALA A 22 -13.88 -16.50 2.87
C ALA A 22 -15.05 -15.52 2.69
N PHE A 23 -14.87 -14.24 3.06
CA PHE A 23 -15.87 -13.19 2.83
C PHE A 23 -16.18 -13.03 1.33
N LEU A 24 -15.17 -13.10 0.46
CA LEU A 24 -15.36 -13.00 -0.99
C LEU A 24 -15.99 -14.26 -1.61
N ASP A 25 -15.90 -15.42 -0.96
CA ASP A 25 -16.64 -16.63 -1.40
C ASP A 25 -18.15 -16.51 -1.16
N GLU A 26 -18.56 -15.74 -0.14
CA GLU A 26 -19.97 -15.54 0.19
C GLU A 26 -20.72 -14.74 -0.89
N GLY A 27 -20.00 -13.89 -1.64
CA GLY A 27 -20.56 -13.17 -2.77
C GLY A 27 -19.77 -11.93 -3.15
N ASP A 28 -20.29 -11.25 -4.16
CA ASP A 28 -19.74 -9.98 -4.63
C ASP A 28 -20.02 -8.85 -3.61
N PRO A 29 -18.98 -8.25 -2.97
CA PRO A 29 -19.18 -7.19 -2.00
C PRO A 29 -19.77 -5.91 -2.61
N PHE A 30 -19.74 -5.79 -3.93
CA PHE A 30 -20.29 -4.69 -4.70
C PHE A 30 -21.56 -5.07 -5.48
N ALA A 31 -22.30 -6.09 -5.05
CA ALA A 31 -23.54 -6.53 -5.71
C ALA A 31 -24.62 -5.45 -5.75
N GLY A 32 -24.58 -4.48 -4.82
CA GLY A 32 -25.51 -3.34 -4.77
C GLY A 32 -25.22 -2.20 -5.75
N LEU A 33 -24.15 -2.29 -6.56
CA LEU A 33 -23.81 -1.24 -7.51
C LEU A 33 -24.86 -1.10 -8.63
N PRO A 34 -25.10 0.12 -9.13
CA PRO A 34 -25.96 0.33 -10.28
C PRO A 34 -25.38 -0.36 -11.53
N ALA A 35 -26.25 -1.03 -12.30
CA ALA A 35 -25.86 -1.79 -13.50
C ALA A 35 -25.22 -0.94 -14.61
N ARG A 36 -25.42 0.39 -14.58
CA ARG A 36 -24.80 1.36 -15.48
C ARG A 36 -24.16 2.48 -14.68
N ALA A 37 -22.93 2.27 -14.23
CA ALA A 37 -22.06 3.36 -13.82
C ALA A 37 -21.36 3.92 -15.07
N GLY A 38 -21.48 5.22 -15.31
CA GLY A 38 -20.74 5.91 -16.37
C GLY A 38 -19.29 6.21 -15.98
N ARG A 39 -19.03 6.39 -14.67
CA ARG A 39 -17.70 6.68 -14.12
C ARG A 39 -17.58 6.24 -12.66
N LEU A 40 -16.41 5.73 -12.27
CA LEU A 40 -16.02 5.47 -10.89
C LEU A 40 -15.00 6.51 -10.42
N VAL A 41 -15.24 7.10 -9.25
CA VAL A 41 -14.33 8.04 -8.60
C VAL A 41 -13.92 7.45 -7.26
N LEU A 42 -12.65 7.08 -7.13
CA LEU A 42 -12.11 6.49 -5.90
C LEU A 42 -11.46 7.62 -5.08
N LEU A 43 -12.01 7.86 -3.89
CA LEU A 43 -11.65 8.96 -3.00
C LEU A 43 -10.95 8.41 -1.75
N GLY A 44 -9.78 8.95 -1.41
CA GLY A 44 -9.09 8.58 -0.18
C GLY A 44 -7.85 9.44 0.08
N MET A 45 -7.16 9.10 1.16
CA MET A 45 -5.89 9.71 1.57
C MET A 45 -4.87 8.62 1.92
N GLY A 46 -3.58 8.91 1.77
CA GLY A 46 -2.49 7.99 2.11
C GLY A 46 -2.68 6.60 1.49
N SER A 47 -2.54 5.55 2.28
CA SER A 47 -2.69 4.15 1.89
C SER A 47 -3.98 3.86 1.11
N SER A 48 -5.12 4.47 1.50
CA SER A 48 -6.38 4.34 0.76
C SER A 48 -6.26 4.83 -0.69
N ARG A 49 -5.60 5.97 -0.89
CA ARG A 49 -5.40 6.55 -2.23
C ARG A 49 -4.37 5.76 -3.03
N TYR A 50 -3.30 5.26 -2.39
CA TYR A 50 -2.31 4.41 -3.05
C TYR A 50 -2.97 3.18 -3.66
N ALA A 51 -3.79 2.47 -2.87
CA ALA A 51 -4.58 1.33 -3.35
C ALA A 51 -5.58 1.72 -4.46
N ALA A 52 -6.26 2.86 -4.31
CA ALA A 52 -7.17 3.38 -5.32
C ALA A 52 -6.48 3.68 -6.65
N GLY A 53 -5.24 4.18 -6.65
CA GLY A 53 -4.47 4.44 -7.86
C GLY A 53 -4.29 3.21 -8.73
N VAL A 54 -3.87 2.10 -8.11
CA VAL A 54 -3.70 0.80 -8.78
C VAL A 54 -5.03 0.26 -9.29
N ALA A 55 -6.08 0.31 -8.46
CA ALA A 55 -7.40 -0.14 -8.86
C ALA A 55 -7.96 0.67 -10.05
N ALA A 56 -7.83 2.00 -10.04
CA ALA A 56 -8.27 2.85 -11.12
C ALA A 56 -7.53 2.54 -12.44
N GLN A 57 -6.22 2.27 -12.40
CA GLN A 57 -5.48 1.85 -13.59
C GLN A 57 -6.01 0.53 -14.16
N ARG A 58 -6.27 -0.46 -13.31
CA ARG A 58 -6.77 -1.78 -13.72
C ARG A 58 -8.22 -1.71 -14.23
N LEU A 59 -9.06 -0.89 -13.61
CA LEU A 59 -10.41 -0.60 -14.08
C LEU A 59 -10.38 0.02 -15.48
N ARG A 60 -9.50 1.00 -15.73
CA ARG A 60 -9.33 1.58 -17.07
C ARG A 60 -8.85 0.55 -18.09
N ALA A 61 -7.92 -0.33 -17.72
CA ALA A 61 -7.48 -1.42 -18.58
C ALA A 61 -8.62 -2.40 -18.92
N ALA A 62 -9.60 -2.55 -18.04
CA ALA A 62 -10.83 -3.32 -18.25
C ALA A 62 -11.95 -2.53 -18.99
N GLY A 63 -11.68 -1.31 -19.46
CA GLY A 63 -12.65 -0.48 -20.18
C GLY A 63 -13.63 0.29 -19.30
N VAL A 64 -13.40 0.35 -17.97
CA VAL A 64 -14.20 1.12 -17.02
C VAL A 64 -13.59 2.51 -16.83
N ASP A 65 -14.38 3.57 -17.02
CA ASP A 65 -13.95 4.94 -16.71
C ASP A 65 -13.77 5.08 -15.19
N ALA A 66 -12.52 5.15 -14.75
CA ALA A 66 -12.16 5.18 -13.34
C ALA A 66 -10.98 6.12 -13.07
N VAL A 67 -11.10 6.91 -12.01
CA VAL A 67 -10.06 7.81 -11.50
C VAL A 67 -9.88 7.64 -10.00
N ALA A 68 -8.65 7.78 -9.51
CA ALA A 68 -8.35 7.91 -8.09
C ALA A 68 -7.91 9.35 -7.82
N GLU A 69 -8.62 10.03 -6.93
CA GLU A 69 -8.37 11.43 -6.60
C GLU A 69 -7.83 11.55 -5.17
N TYR A 70 -6.93 12.51 -4.96
CA TYR A 70 -6.67 12.98 -3.61
C TYR A 70 -7.97 13.58 -3.06
N ALA A 71 -8.46 13.07 -1.93
CA ALA A 71 -9.69 13.58 -1.35
C ALA A 71 -9.59 15.08 -0.95
N SER A 72 -8.37 15.57 -0.72
CA SER A 72 -8.10 16.99 -0.43
C SER A 72 -8.18 17.91 -1.65
N ALA A 73 -8.36 17.39 -2.87
CA ALA A 73 -8.37 18.20 -4.08
C ALA A 73 -9.60 19.12 -4.17
N ALA A 74 -9.36 20.42 -4.30
CA ALA A 74 -10.43 21.42 -4.47
C ALA A 74 -11.26 21.17 -5.75
N TYR A 75 -10.59 20.73 -6.81
CA TYR A 75 -11.20 20.29 -8.05
C TYR A 75 -11.24 18.76 -8.06
N GLY A 76 -12.38 18.20 -8.41
CA GLY A 76 -12.55 16.77 -8.53
C GLY A 76 -13.61 16.45 -9.58
N THR A 77 -13.83 15.16 -9.80
CA THR A 77 -14.82 14.69 -10.74
C THR A 77 -16.22 15.23 -10.37
N PRO A 78 -16.98 15.79 -11.32
CA PRO A 78 -18.34 16.25 -11.05
C PRO A 78 -19.26 15.14 -10.54
N SER A 79 -20.14 15.49 -9.62
CA SER A 79 -21.21 14.59 -9.19
C SER A 79 -22.31 14.49 -10.24
N GLY A 80 -23.00 13.35 -10.26
CA GLY A 80 -24.15 13.14 -11.14
C GLY A 80 -24.62 11.70 -11.15
N PRO A 81 -25.79 11.42 -11.75
CA PRO A 81 -26.42 10.10 -11.72
C PRO A 81 -25.64 9.01 -12.46
N GLY A 82 -24.65 9.39 -13.28
CA GLY A 82 -23.72 8.46 -13.94
C GLY A 82 -22.44 8.20 -13.16
N THR A 83 -22.26 8.83 -11.99
CA THR A 83 -21.03 8.72 -11.19
C THR A 83 -21.26 7.81 -9.99
N VAL A 84 -20.31 6.90 -9.75
CA VAL A 84 -20.18 6.15 -8.50
C VAL A 84 -18.98 6.70 -7.74
N ALA A 85 -19.22 7.29 -6.57
CA ALA A 85 -18.17 7.79 -5.70
C ALA A 85 -17.86 6.74 -4.63
N VAL A 86 -16.66 6.18 -4.64
CA VAL A 86 -16.19 5.20 -3.66
C VAL A 86 -15.26 5.90 -2.67
N ALA A 87 -15.77 6.20 -1.48
CA ALA A 87 -14.98 6.75 -0.38
C ALA A 87 -14.27 5.62 0.37
N VAL A 88 -12.95 5.69 0.44
CA VAL A 88 -12.08 4.67 1.05
C VAL A 88 -11.42 5.26 2.29
N SER A 89 -11.87 4.84 3.47
CA SER A 89 -11.31 5.29 4.75
C SER A 89 -11.38 4.18 5.78
N ALA A 90 -10.23 3.67 6.22
CA ALA A 90 -10.16 2.58 7.18
C ALA A 90 -10.87 2.92 8.50
N THR A 91 -10.62 4.11 9.05
CA THR A 91 -11.26 4.59 10.29
C THR A 91 -12.65 5.19 10.05
N GLY A 92 -12.95 5.55 8.80
CA GLY A 92 -14.19 6.22 8.40
C GLY A 92 -14.35 7.66 8.90
N GLY A 93 -13.29 8.26 9.46
CA GLY A 93 -13.32 9.62 10.02
C GLY A 93 -12.41 10.63 9.31
N SER A 94 -11.76 10.25 8.21
CA SER A 94 -10.83 11.14 7.49
C SER A 94 -11.57 12.36 6.92
N ARG A 95 -11.30 13.55 7.48
CA ARG A 95 -12.01 14.79 7.14
C ARG A 95 -11.97 15.09 5.64
N GLU A 96 -10.82 14.96 5.00
CA GLU A 96 -10.65 15.20 3.57
C GLU A 96 -11.55 14.27 2.74
N THR A 97 -11.69 13.01 3.17
CA THR A 97 -12.55 12.03 2.50
C THR A 97 -14.03 12.35 2.70
N LEU A 98 -14.43 12.79 3.90
CA LEU A 98 -15.80 13.24 4.17
C LEU A 98 -16.15 14.50 3.35
N ASP A 99 -15.23 15.48 3.29
CA ASP A 99 -15.41 16.70 2.51
C ASP A 99 -15.52 16.40 1.01
N ALA A 100 -14.70 15.47 0.49
CA ALA A 100 -14.79 15.02 -0.89
C ALA A 100 -16.12 14.31 -1.19
N LEU A 101 -16.55 13.43 -0.28
CA LEU A 101 -17.79 12.65 -0.41
C LEU A 101 -19.03 13.54 -0.38
N ALA A 102 -19.01 14.61 0.41
CA ALA A 102 -20.10 15.58 0.50
C ALA A 102 -20.44 16.24 -0.86
N ARG A 103 -19.47 16.34 -1.78
CA ARG A 103 -19.71 16.84 -3.16
C ARG A 103 -20.56 15.90 -4.01
N HIS A 104 -20.62 14.63 -3.63
CA HIS A 104 -21.32 13.55 -4.33
C HIS A 104 -22.67 13.20 -3.70
N ALA A 105 -22.87 13.54 -2.42
CA ALA A 105 -24.08 13.25 -1.67
C ALA A 105 -25.35 13.77 -2.37
N GLY A 106 -26.36 12.91 -2.50
CA GLY A 106 -27.65 13.22 -3.13
C GLY A 106 -27.63 13.37 -4.66
N SER A 107 -26.49 13.10 -5.32
CA SER A 107 -26.33 13.26 -6.78
C SER A 107 -25.66 12.05 -7.44
N SER A 108 -24.58 11.54 -6.85
CA SER A 108 -23.90 10.32 -7.30
C SER A 108 -24.35 9.13 -6.46
N PHE A 109 -24.10 7.91 -6.95
CA PHE A 109 -24.21 6.71 -6.11
C PHE A 109 -22.98 6.64 -5.20
N VAL A 110 -23.18 6.60 -3.89
CA VAL A 110 -22.11 6.68 -2.89
C VAL A 110 -21.83 5.30 -2.31
N VAL A 111 -20.57 4.87 -2.39
CA VAL A 111 -20.06 3.67 -1.73
C VAL A 111 -19.08 4.06 -0.64
N ALA A 112 -19.29 3.54 0.57
CA ALA A 112 -18.35 3.66 1.68
C ALA A 112 -17.58 2.34 1.86
N LEU A 113 -16.30 2.33 1.50
CA LEU A 113 -15.37 1.24 1.80
C LEU A 113 -14.61 1.58 3.10
N THR A 114 -14.94 0.91 4.18
CA THR A 114 -14.43 1.22 5.53
C THR A 114 -14.25 -0.02 6.39
N ASN A 115 -13.32 0.03 7.34
CA ASN A 115 -13.15 -1.03 8.33
C ASN A 115 -14.04 -0.82 9.57
N VAL A 116 -14.71 0.33 9.68
CA VAL A 116 -15.58 0.68 10.79
C VAL A 116 -17.00 0.98 10.27
N PRO A 117 -17.85 -0.04 10.06
CA PRO A 117 -19.26 0.19 9.74
C PRO A 117 -19.94 1.08 10.80
N GLY A 118 -20.79 2.01 10.36
CA GLY A 118 -21.42 3.00 11.23
C GLY A 118 -20.55 4.21 11.58
N SER A 119 -19.36 4.33 10.99
CA SER A 119 -18.51 5.53 11.06
C SER A 119 -19.06 6.66 10.16
N PRO A 120 -18.59 7.91 10.33
CA PRO A 120 -19.09 9.06 9.57
C PRO A 120 -19.10 8.88 8.04
N VAL A 121 -18.11 8.17 7.46
CA VAL A 121 -18.07 7.93 6.00
C VAL A 121 -19.24 7.09 5.49
N THR A 122 -19.92 6.35 6.38
CA THR A 122 -21.08 5.52 6.05
C THR A 122 -22.39 6.30 6.09
N GLU A 123 -22.40 7.50 6.67
CA GLU A 123 -23.60 8.33 6.77
C GLU A 123 -24.05 8.79 5.38
N GLY A 124 -25.24 8.37 4.96
CA GLY A 124 -25.79 8.71 3.65
C GLY A 124 -25.16 7.94 2.48
N ALA A 125 -24.37 6.90 2.74
CA ALA A 125 -23.89 6.01 1.69
C ALA A 125 -25.01 5.09 1.17
N ASP A 126 -25.09 4.90 -0.15
CA ASP A 126 -26.03 3.97 -0.78
C ASP A 126 -25.59 2.51 -0.61
N LEU A 127 -24.28 2.28 -0.50
CA LEU A 127 -23.68 0.97 -0.25
C LEU A 127 -22.52 1.11 0.75
N VAL A 128 -22.52 0.26 1.77
CA VAL A 128 -21.38 0.13 2.70
C VAL A 128 -20.70 -1.21 2.44
N VAL A 129 -19.40 -1.16 2.14
CA VAL A 129 -18.56 -2.34 1.95
C VAL A 129 -17.57 -2.43 3.12
N PRO A 130 -17.71 -3.44 4.00
CA PRO A 130 -16.77 -3.62 5.09
C PRO A 130 -15.41 -4.11 4.56
N MET A 131 -14.32 -3.56 5.10
CA MET A 131 -12.97 -4.03 4.76
C MET A 131 -12.64 -5.40 5.35
N THR A 132 -13.32 -5.80 6.42
CA THR A 132 -13.10 -7.06 7.16
C THR A 132 -11.65 -7.30 7.58
N ALA A 133 -10.88 -6.24 7.83
CA ALA A 133 -9.45 -6.32 8.18
C ALA A 133 -9.20 -6.57 9.67
N GLY A 134 -10.25 -6.49 10.50
CA GLY A 134 -10.13 -6.49 11.96
C GLY A 134 -9.51 -5.18 12.48
N GLU A 135 -9.46 -5.02 13.80
CA GLU A 135 -8.89 -3.82 14.42
C GLU A 135 -7.35 -3.81 14.31
N GLU A 136 -6.78 -2.75 13.74
CA GLU A 136 -5.33 -2.50 13.69
C GLU A 136 -4.85 -1.77 14.94
N ARG A 137 -4.48 -2.54 15.95
CA ARG A 137 -4.15 -2.04 17.30
C ARG A 137 -2.84 -1.26 17.35
N GLY A 138 -1.94 -1.50 16.39
CA GLY A 138 -0.71 -0.74 16.19
C GLY A 138 -0.97 0.72 15.83
N GLY A 139 -2.16 1.02 15.28
CA GLY A 139 -2.56 2.36 14.83
C GLY A 139 -1.85 2.82 13.56
N VAL A 140 -1.32 1.89 12.78
CA VAL A 140 -0.67 2.10 11.48
C VAL A 140 -1.34 1.18 10.47
N ALA A 141 -1.74 1.72 9.32
CA ALA A 141 -2.46 0.97 8.30
C ALA A 141 -1.55 -0.07 7.62
N CYS A 142 -1.91 -1.35 7.71
CA CYS A 142 -1.19 -2.46 7.10
C CYS A 142 -2.14 -3.53 6.52
N ARG A 143 -2.95 -4.20 7.34
CA ARG A 143 -4.03 -5.11 6.91
C ARG A 143 -5.11 -4.34 6.17
N THR A 144 -5.52 -3.18 6.66
CA THR A 144 -6.56 -2.36 5.99
C THR A 144 -6.12 -1.91 4.60
N PHE A 145 -4.83 -1.64 4.38
CA PHE A 145 -4.27 -1.37 3.05
C PHE A 145 -4.39 -2.58 2.11
N GLN A 146 -3.97 -3.77 2.54
CA GLN A 146 -4.09 -5.00 1.74
C GLN A 146 -5.55 -5.34 1.41
N HIS A 147 -6.45 -5.24 2.40
CA HIS A 147 -7.87 -5.49 2.20
C HIS A 147 -8.49 -4.47 1.24
N THR A 148 -8.08 -3.20 1.33
CA THR A 148 -8.50 -2.16 0.38
C THR A 148 -8.10 -2.52 -1.05
N LEU A 149 -6.86 -2.97 -1.28
CA LEU A 149 -6.42 -3.40 -2.61
C LEU A 149 -7.31 -4.52 -3.15
N VAL A 150 -7.49 -5.60 -2.40
CA VAL A 150 -8.30 -6.77 -2.83
C VAL A 150 -9.75 -6.36 -3.11
N LEU A 151 -10.37 -5.57 -2.23
CA LEU A 151 -11.76 -5.14 -2.39
C LEU A 151 -11.92 -4.20 -3.58
N LEU A 152 -11.01 -3.25 -3.79
CA LEU A 152 -11.07 -2.39 -4.98
C LEU A 152 -10.79 -3.18 -6.27
N LEU A 153 -10.01 -4.26 -6.23
CA LEU A 153 -9.88 -5.18 -7.36
C LEU A 153 -11.19 -5.92 -7.67
N ALA A 154 -12.10 -6.13 -6.70
CA ALA A 154 -13.42 -6.71 -6.94
C ALA A 154 -14.31 -5.85 -7.85
N LEU A 155 -14.07 -4.54 -7.91
CA LEU A 155 -14.73 -3.65 -8.86
C LEU A 155 -14.40 -4.00 -10.32
N THR A 156 -13.28 -4.66 -10.59
CA THR A 156 -12.92 -5.13 -11.94
C THR A 156 -13.75 -6.33 -12.41
N ARG A 157 -14.55 -6.93 -11.52
CA ARG A 157 -15.37 -8.13 -11.78
C ARG A 157 -14.58 -9.34 -12.30
N ARG A 158 -13.26 -9.35 -12.11
CA ARG A 158 -12.43 -10.49 -12.50
C ARG A 158 -12.70 -11.70 -11.59
N PRO A 159 -12.77 -12.92 -12.13
CA PRO A 159 -12.86 -14.12 -11.32
C PRO A 159 -11.54 -14.36 -10.55
N GLY A 160 -11.61 -15.20 -9.51
CA GLY A 160 -10.42 -15.70 -8.81
C GLY A 160 -9.89 -14.83 -7.67
N LEU A 161 -10.60 -13.77 -7.25
CA LEU A 161 -10.16 -12.94 -6.12
C LEU A 161 -10.06 -13.69 -4.78
N PRO A 162 -10.97 -14.61 -4.42
CA PRO A 162 -10.78 -15.43 -3.23
C PRO A 162 -9.48 -16.25 -3.29
N ASP A 163 -9.20 -16.88 -4.43
CA ASP A 163 -7.96 -17.65 -4.63
C ASP A 163 -6.71 -16.78 -4.55
N LEU A 164 -6.75 -15.59 -5.16
CA LEU A 164 -5.68 -14.61 -5.06
C LEU A 164 -5.40 -14.22 -3.59
N ALA A 165 -6.45 -13.96 -2.80
CA ALA A 165 -6.30 -13.63 -1.38
C ALA A 165 -5.68 -14.77 -0.57
N ARG A 166 -6.07 -16.04 -0.84
CA ARG A 166 -5.44 -17.21 -0.20
C ARG A 166 -3.98 -17.38 -0.60
N ARG A 167 -3.65 -17.22 -1.89
CA ARG A 167 -2.24 -17.28 -2.35
C ARG A 167 -1.40 -16.15 -1.75
N ALA A 168 -1.96 -14.96 -1.59
CA ALA A 168 -1.30 -13.87 -0.87
C ALA A 168 -1.13 -14.17 0.64
N ALA A 169 -2.09 -14.88 1.26
CA ALA A 169 -1.96 -15.36 2.63
C ALA A 169 -0.81 -16.38 2.77
N GLU A 170 -0.71 -17.35 1.87
CA GLU A 170 0.41 -18.31 1.82
C GLU A 170 1.76 -17.60 1.64
N ALA A 171 1.82 -16.60 0.76
CA ALA A 171 3.02 -15.81 0.50
C ALA A 171 3.43 -14.96 1.71
N ALA A 172 2.47 -14.34 2.40
CA ALA A 172 2.72 -13.59 3.64
C ALA A 172 3.19 -14.51 4.78
N ALA A 173 2.61 -15.70 4.91
CA ALA A 173 3.04 -16.69 5.90
C ALA A 173 4.48 -17.14 5.63
N ASP A 174 4.84 -17.43 4.38
CA ASP A 174 6.20 -17.81 3.99
C ASP A 174 7.24 -16.71 4.32
N LEU A 175 6.92 -15.44 4.07
CA LEU A 175 7.78 -14.31 4.48
C LEU A 175 7.99 -14.23 6.00
N LEU A 176 6.91 -14.41 6.77
CA LEU A 176 6.94 -14.36 8.24
C LEU A 176 7.72 -15.54 8.83
N ASP A 177 7.48 -16.75 8.34
CA ASP A 177 8.14 -17.98 8.80
C ASP A 177 9.65 -17.93 8.55
N ARG A 178 10.06 -17.42 7.39
CA ARG A 178 11.48 -17.30 7.01
C ARG A 178 12.12 -15.98 7.37
N ARG A 179 11.48 -15.12 8.17
CA ARG A 179 12.01 -13.79 8.52
C ARG A 179 13.39 -13.82 9.16
N GLY A 180 13.73 -14.90 9.87
CA GLY A 180 15.06 -15.10 10.44
C GLY A 180 16.18 -15.23 9.40
N GLU A 181 15.85 -15.52 8.14
CA GLU A 181 16.81 -15.70 7.04
C GLU A 181 17.15 -14.38 6.35
N TRP A 182 16.25 -13.39 6.34
CA TRP A 182 16.38 -12.21 5.48
C TRP A 182 16.21 -10.86 6.20
N LEU A 183 15.49 -10.80 7.33
CA LEU A 183 15.04 -9.52 7.92
C LEU A 183 16.19 -8.67 8.45
N GLU A 184 17.15 -9.29 9.13
CA GLU A 184 18.31 -8.57 9.68
C GLU A 184 19.21 -8.00 8.58
N GLU A 185 19.46 -8.77 7.52
CA GLU A 185 20.23 -8.31 6.36
C GLU A 185 19.50 -7.20 5.61
N ALA A 186 18.21 -7.38 5.33
CA ALA A 186 17.38 -6.37 4.69
C ALA A 186 17.36 -5.04 5.49
N ALA A 187 17.16 -5.15 6.81
CA ALA A 187 17.17 -3.99 7.70
C ALA A 187 18.54 -3.31 7.74
N ALA A 188 19.66 -4.05 7.69
CA ALA A 188 20.99 -3.46 7.65
C ALA A 188 21.32 -2.81 6.31
N LEU A 189 20.96 -3.46 5.20
CA LEU A 189 21.16 -2.94 3.84
C LEU A 189 20.41 -1.63 3.61
N LEU A 190 19.22 -1.47 4.19
CA LEU A 190 18.41 -0.25 4.05
C LEU A 190 18.73 0.82 5.12
N ASP A 191 19.54 0.52 6.14
CA ASP A 191 19.87 1.46 7.23
C ASP A 191 20.99 2.44 6.83
N GLY A 192 20.62 3.44 6.02
CA GLY A 192 21.51 4.52 5.57
C GLY A 192 21.16 5.89 6.16
N PRO A 193 22.10 6.85 6.13
CA PRO A 193 21.90 8.18 6.67
C PRO A 193 20.89 9.03 5.86
N ASP A 194 20.68 8.70 4.59
CA ASP A 194 19.84 9.47 3.66
C ASP A 194 18.42 8.88 3.46
N GLY A 195 18.09 7.79 4.15
CA GLY A 195 16.78 7.16 4.09
C GLY A 195 16.63 6.07 3.03
N VAL A 196 15.38 5.67 2.78
CA VAL A 196 15.02 4.56 1.87
C VAL A 196 14.29 5.08 0.65
N TYR A 197 14.68 4.62 -0.52
CA TYR A 197 14.02 4.94 -1.79
C TYR A 197 13.31 3.71 -2.33
N ALA A 198 11.98 3.66 -2.16
CA ALA A 198 11.19 2.55 -2.65
C ALA A 198 10.85 2.75 -4.13
N ILE A 199 11.05 1.73 -4.96
CA ILE A 199 10.89 1.81 -6.41
C ILE A 199 9.99 0.66 -6.87
N ALA A 200 8.91 0.98 -7.58
CA ALA A 200 7.96 -0.02 -8.10
C ALA A 200 7.49 0.33 -9.52
N PRO A 201 7.07 -0.64 -10.34
CA PRO A 201 6.41 -0.36 -11.61
C PRO A 201 5.09 0.36 -11.40
N ALA A 202 4.64 1.14 -12.39
CA ALA A 202 3.36 1.86 -12.34
C ALA A 202 2.17 0.97 -11.91
N GLU A 203 2.12 -0.27 -12.41
CA GLU A 203 1.08 -1.27 -12.12
C GLU A 203 1.00 -1.69 -10.64
N ARG A 204 2.09 -1.45 -9.88
CA ARG A 204 2.22 -1.73 -8.44
C ARG A 204 2.85 -0.54 -7.68
N LEU A 205 2.66 0.69 -8.16
CA LEU A 205 3.27 1.88 -7.53
C LEU A 205 2.88 2.01 -6.05
N SER A 206 1.69 1.54 -5.67
CA SER A 206 1.24 1.52 -4.28
C SER A 206 2.18 0.77 -3.36
N SER A 207 2.95 -0.21 -3.86
CA SER A 207 3.93 -0.95 -3.06
C SER A 207 5.08 -0.07 -2.61
N ALA A 208 5.59 0.79 -3.51
CA ALA A 208 6.59 1.79 -3.16
C ALA A 208 6.01 2.85 -2.23
N GLU A 209 4.84 3.41 -2.57
CA GLU A 209 4.17 4.45 -1.78
C GLU A 209 3.88 4.00 -0.34
N GLN A 210 3.33 2.79 -0.18
CA GLN A 210 3.06 2.19 1.13
C GLN A 210 4.35 1.89 1.88
N SER A 211 5.35 1.28 1.24
CA SER A 211 6.64 0.97 1.88
C SER A 211 7.33 2.22 2.43
N ALA A 212 7.38 3.29 1.63
CA ALA A 212 7.91 4.57 2.07
C ALA A 212 7.08 5.19 3.20
N LEU A 213 5.76 5.03 3.21
CA LEU A 213 4.91 5.46 4.33
C LEU A 213 5.26 4.69 5.62
N MET A 214 5.43 3.37 5.57
CA MET A 214 5.74 2.56 6.76
C MET A 214 7.07 2.95 7.41
N VAL A 215 8.08 3.25 6.60
CA VAL A 215 9.38 3.77 7.08
C VAL A 215 9.25 5.15 7.74
N ARG A 216 8.35 6.01 7.22
CA ARG A 216 8.10 7.36 7.75
C ARG A 216 7.22 7.37 9.00
N GLU A 217 6.22 6.51 9.09
CA GLU A 217 5.17 6.60 10.11
C GLU A 217 5.63 6.01 11.46
N GLY A 218 6.23 4.82 11.45
CA GLY A 218 6.70 4.16 12.66
C GLY A 218 8.09 4.61 13.11
N PRO A 219 9.15 4.23 12.38
CA PRO A 219 10.54 4.61 12.67
C PRO A 219 10.84 6.10 12.57
N ARG A 220 10.00 6.88 11.88
CA ARG A 220 10.22 8.31 11.59
C ARG A 220 11.51 8.56 10.81
N ARG A 221 11.79 7.71 9.83
CA ARG A 221 12.96 7.83 8.96
C ARG A 221 12.58 8.43 7.60
N PRO A 222 13.50 9.18 6.94
CA PRO A 222 13.26 9.64 5.58
C PRO A 222 13.02 8.46 4.64
N ALA A 223 11.99 8.57 3.81
CA ALA A 223 11.77 7.64 2.71
C ALA A 223 10.96 8.32 1.60
N ASP A 224 11.22 7.91 0.37
CA ASP A 224 10.53 8.36 -0.83
C ASP A 224 10.09 7.16 -1.67
N ALA A 225 9.09 7.37 -2.53
CA ALA A 225 8.53 6.36 -3.41
C ALA A 225 8.56 6.86 -4.85
N CYS A 226 9.12 6.05 -5.74
CA CYS A 226 9.31 6.41 -7.14
C CYS A 226 8.75 5.32 -8.06
N GLU A 227 8.12 5.75 -9.16
CA GLU A 227 7.80 4.84 -10.26
C GLU A 227 9.07 4.50 -11.03
N THR A 228 9.25 3.23 -11.41
CA THR A 228 10.52 2.74 -11.98
C THR A 228 10.92 3.43 -13.29
N GLY A 229 9.96 3.69 -14.19
CA GLY A 229 10.23 4.45 -15.41
C GLY A 229 10.54 5.93 -15.15
N ASP A 230 9.82 6.56 -14.23
CA ASP A 230 10.02 7.96 -13.85
C ASP A 230 11.31 8.18 -13.04
N TRP A 231 11.83 7.13 -12.39
CA TRP A 231 13.08 7.16 -11.61
C TRP A 231 14.25 7.76 -12.38
N ALA A 232 14.38 7.44 -13.67
CA ALA A 232 15.43 7.98 -14.55
C ALA A 232 15.30 9.51 -14.79
N HIS A 233 14.17 10.10 -14.42
CA HIS A 233 13.85 11.51 -14.62
C HIS A 233 13.78 12.31 -13.32
N VAL A 234 13.73 11.65 -12.16
CA VAL A 234 13.59 12.32 -10.85
C VAL A 234 14.66 11.87 -9.86
N ASP A 235 14.72 10.58 -9.54
CA ASP A 235 15.53 10.05 -8.46
C ASP A 235 16.98 9.78 -8.88
N VAL A 236 17.21 9.55 -10.18
CA VAL A 236 18.55 9.30 -10.70
C VAL A 236 19.52 10.39 -10.27
N TYR A 237 19.11 11.65 -10.08
CA TYR A 237 20.05 12.71 -9.68
C TYR A 237 20.56 12.54 -8.24
N LEU A 238 19.77 11.93 -7.36
CA LEU A 238 20.08 11.77 -5.94
C LEU A 238 21.18 10.74 -5.69
N THR A 239 21.32 9.76 -6.59
CA THR A 239 22.41 8.77 -6.56
C THR A 239 23.82 9.39 -6.67
N LYS A 240 23.94 10.68 -7.01
CA LYS A 240 25.25 11.39 -7.04
C LYS A 240 25.64 12.01 -5.69
N THR A 241 24.67 12.25 -4.81
CA THR A 241 24.87 13.10 -3.62
C THR A 241 24.46 12.42 -2.33
N ARG A 242 23.83 11.25 -2.39
CA ARG A 242 23.32 10.51 -1.24
C ARG A 242 23.87 9.10 -1.19
N ASP A 243 23.91 8.52 0.01
CA ASP A 243 23.93 7.07 0.20
C ASP A 243 22.58 6.50 -0.24
N TYR A 244 22.42 6.32 -1.56
CA TYR A 244 21.15 5.96 -2.17
C TYR A 244 20.88 4.47 -1.94
N ARG A 245 19.91 4.17 -1.06
CA ARG A 245 19.50 2.82 -0.70
C ARG A 245 18.11 2.53 -1.23
N ALA A 246 18.05 1.73 -2.29
CA ALA A 246 16.82 1.39 -2.95
C ALA A 246 16.20 0.11 -2.38
N LEU A 247 14.88 0.16 -2.15
CA LEU A 247 14.02 -1.00 -2.03
C LEU A 247 13.27 -1.15 -3.35
N LEU A 248 13.72 -2.08 -4.21
CA LEU A 248 13.18 -2.27 -5.55
C LEU A 248 12.19 -3.44 -5.57
N PHE A 249 11.01 -3.21 -6.14
CA PHE A 249 10.00 -4.22 -6.46
C PHE A 249 10.05 -4.52 -7.97
N PRO A 250 10.79 -5.55 -8.43
CA PRO A 250 11.05 -5.78 -9.86
C PRO A 250 9.79 -6.20 -10.63
N GLY A 251 9.81 -6.01 -11.94
CA GLY A 251 8.69 -6.30 -12.85
C GLY A 251 8.41 -5.18 -13.85
N SER A 252 9.17 -4.08 -13.79
CA SER A 252 9.07 -3.02 -14.79
C SER A 252 9.86 -3.39 -16.04
N ARG A 253 9.34 -3.00 -17.21
CA ARG A 253 10.13 -3.01 -18.45
C ARG A 253 11.39 -2.11 -18.38
N TYR A 254 11.47 -1.23 -17.38
CA TYR A 254 12.54 -0.26 -17.19
C TYR A 254 13.53 -0.63 -16.07
N ASP A 255 13.35 -1.77 -15.38
CA ASP A 255 14.24 -2.18 -14.29
C ASP A 255 15.71 -2.22 -14.73
N GLY A 256 15.98 -2.73 -15.93
CA GLY A 256 17.33 -2.81 -16.48
C GLY A 256 18.00 -1.44 -16.62
N GLN A 257 17.26 -0.43 -17.07
CA GLN A 257 17.75 0.94 -17.23
C GLN A 257 18.00 1.60 -15.87
N ALA A 258 17.07 1.45 -14.91
CA ALA A 258 17.26 1.97 -13.56
C ALA A 258 18.48 1.34 -12.88
N MET A 259 18.60 0.02 -12.97
CA MET A 259 19.70 -0.74 -12.36
C MET A 259 21.06 -0.45 -13.00
N GLU A 260 21.13 -0.12 -14.28
CA GLU A 260 22.37 0.34 -14.92
C GLU A 260 22.95 1.55 -14.18
N TRP A 261 22.16 2.60 -14.00
CA TRP A 261 22.59 3.82 -13.32
C TRP A 261 22.85 3.63 -11.83
N ILE A 262 22.00 2.85 -11.14
CA ILE A 262 22.20 2.51 -9.72
C ILE A 262 23.57 1.85 -9.54
N ARG A 263 23.92 0.86 -10.37
CA ARG A 263 25.22 0.17 -10.29
C ARG A 263 26.38 1.09 -10.58
N GLU A 264 26.32 1.87 -11.66
CA GLU A 264 27.38 2.80 -12.04
C GLU A 264 27.69 3.82 -10.93
N ARG A 265 26.71 4.10 -10.08
CA ARG A 265 26.81 5.10 -9.01
C ARG A 265 26.97 4.50 -7.62
N GLY A 266 27.22 3.19 -7.54
CA GLY A 266 27.51 2.51 -6.28
C GLY A 266 26.37 2.56 -5.25
N SER A 267 25.12 2.69 -5.73
CA SER A 267 23.94 2.67 -4.86
C SER A 267 23.67 1.24 -4.34
N THR A 268 23.09 1.12 -3.14
CA THR A 268 22.73 -0.18 -2.55
C THR A 268 21.29 -0.52 -2.93
N VAL A 269 21.03 -1.76 -3.37
CA VAL A 269 19.67 -2.21 -3.73
C VAL A 269 19.32 -3.50 -3.03
N LEU A 270 18.20 -3.49 -2.32
CA LEU A 270 17.49 -4.70 -1.92
C LEU A 270 16.31 -4.91 -2.87
N THR A 271 16.18 -6.09 -3.45
CA THR A 271 14.98 -6.46 -4.22
C THR A 271 14.00 -7.28 -3.39
N VAL A 272 12.72 -7.16 -3.74
CA VAL A 272 11.64 -7.97 -3.17
C VAL A 272 10.81 -8.57 -4.28
N GLY A 273 10.66 -9.90 -4.28
CA GLY A 273 9.81 -10.62 -5.23
C GLY A 273 10.41 -10.77 -6.64
N GLY A 274 11.73 -10.68 -6.78
CA GLY A 274 12.41 -10.88 -8.07
C GLY A 274 13.90 -10.60 -7.97
N ASP A 275 14.65 -11.04 -8.98
CA ASP A 275 16.09 -10.80 -9.07
C ASP A 275 16.43 -9.90 -10.25
N VAL A 276 17.32 -8.93 -10.00
CA VAL A 276 17.90 -8.07 -11.04
C VAL A 276 19.43 -8.08 -10.93
N PRO A 277 20.17 -8.01 -12.06
CA PRO A 277 21.62 -8.00 -12.02
C PRO A 277 22.18 -6.81 -11.21
N GLY A 278 23.01 -7.13 -10.21
CA GLY A 278 23.72 -6.16 -9.36
C GLY A 278 22.93 -5.65 -8.15
N GLN A 279 21.81 -6.29 -7.79
CA GLN A 279 21.25 -6.15 -6.44
C GLN A 279 22.25 -6.61 -5.38
N ALA A 280 22.18 -6.01 -4.17
CA ALA A 280 23.01 -6.41 -3.03
C ALA A 280 22.44 -7.67 -2.35
N ALA A 281 21.11 -7.74 -2.22
CA ALA A 281 20.39 -8.93 -1.75
C ALA A 281 18.96 -8.93 -2.32
N SER A 282 18.28 -10.06 -2.18
CA SER A 282 16.89 -10.27 -2.59
C SER A 282 16.10 -10.99 -1.52
N VAL A 283 14.87 -10.54 -1.29
CA VAL A 283 13.87 -11.27 -0.51
C VAL A 283 12.90 -11.94 -1.47
N ARG A 284 13.05 -13.26 -1.62
CA ARG A 284 12.15 -14.13 -2.42
C ARG A 284 11.10 -14.77 -1.51
N TYR A 285 9.90 -15.00 -2.04
CA TYR A 285 8.81 -15.63 -1.31
C TYR A 285 7.88 -16.42 -2.23
N ARG A 286 7.04 -17.27 -1.62
CA ARG A 286 6.11 -18.12 -2.36
C ARG A 286 5.20 -17.29 -3.28
N HIS A 287 5.04 -17.74 -4.53
CA HIS A 287 4.22 -17.10 -5.58
C HIS A 287 4.67 -15.70 -5.99
N ASP A 288 5.92 -15.31 -5.72
CA ASP A 288 6.45 -14.00 -6.10
C ASP A 288 6.59 -13.77 -7.61
N ASP A 289 6.45 -14.82 -8.42
CA ASP A 289 6.36 -14.77 -9.87
C ASP A 289 4.99 -14.27 -10.39
N ASP A 290 3.96 -14.31 -9.55
CA ASP A 290 2.63 -13.78 -9.87
C ASP A 290 2.53 -12.30 -9.47
N PRO A 291 2.38 -11.37 -10.44
CA PRO A 291 2.35 -9.94 -10.15
C PRO A 291 1.15 -9.52 -9.30
N ASP A 292 0.05 -10.28 -9.29
CA ASP A 292 -1.11 -9.99 -8.46
C ASP A 292 -0.88 -10.44 -7.01
N VAL A 293 -0.19 -11.57 -6.80
CA VAL A 293 0.23 -11.96 -5.45
C VAL A 293 1.28 -11.00 -4.92
N ALA A 294 2.26 -10.62 -5.76
CA ALA A 294 3.29 -9.65 -5.39
C ALA A 294 2.69 -8.32 -4.91
N LEU A 295 1.72 -7.75 -5.63
CA LEU A 295 1.01 -6.52 -5.24
C LEU A 295 0.41 -6.58 -3.83
N LEU A 296 -0.04 -7.76 -3.40
CA LEU A 296 -0.69 -7.95 -2.11
C LEU A 296 0.28 -8.30 -0.98
N THR A 297 1.50 -8.73 -1.29
CA THR A 297 2.42 -9.32 -0.30
C THR A 297 3.72 -8.53 -0.13
N GLU A 298 4.26 -7.92 -1.19
CA GLU A 298 5.63 -7.41 -1.21
C GLU A 298 5.91 -6.28 -0.20
N THR A 299 4.88 -5.49 0.17
CA THR A 299 5.02 -4.43 1.17
C THR A 299 5.32 -4.96 2.57
N LEU A 300 5.05 -6.24 2.84
CA LEU A 300 5.34 -6.87 4.14
C LEU A 300 6.83 -6.83 4.49
N VAL A 301 7.71 -6.86 3.50
CA VAL A 301 9.15 -6.74 3.72
C VAL A 301 9.50 -5.38 4.33
N ALA A 302 9.00 -4.29 3.74
CA ALA A 302 9.24 -2.94 4.24
C ALA A 302 8.58 -2.69 5.60
N GLU A 303 7.38 -3.22 5.80
CA GLU A 303 6.66 -3.13 7.07
C GLU A 303 7.40 -3.83 8.21
N LEU A 304 7.95 -5.03 7.98
CA LEU A 304 8.74 -5.76 8.97
C LEU A 304 10.09 -5.06 9.25
N VAL A 305 10.76 -4.53 8.23
CA VAL A 305 11.96 -3.70 8.40
C VAL A 305 11.63 -2.46 9.25
N ALA A 306 10.52 -1.78 8.94
CA ALA A 306 10.07 -0.62 9.70
C ALA A 306 9.72 -0.99 11.15
N ALA A 307 8.98 -2.08 11.39
CA ALA A 307 8.68 -2.55 12.74
C ALA A 307 9.97 -2.82 13.54
N THR A 308 10.95 -3.49 12.91
CA THR A 308 12.26 -3.80 13.50
C THR A 308 13.01 -2.53 13.91
N TRP A 309 13.10 -1.53 13.03
CA TRP A 309 13.75 -0.26 13.34
C TRP A 309 13.02 0.52 14.44
N TRP A 310 11.68 0.47 14.45
CA TRP A 310 10.88 1.18 15.43
C TRP A 310 11.06 0.59 16.83
N GLU A 311 11.01 -0.73 16.98
CA GLU A 311 11.30 -1.40 18.26
C GLU A 311 12.69 -1.07 18.78
N ARG A 312 13.71 -1.07 17.91
CA ARG A 312 15.09 -0.70 18.27
C ARG A 312 15.19 0.72 18.80
N SER A 313 14.51 1.68 18.15
CA SER A 313 14.51 3.09 18.59
C SER A 313 13.87 3.30 19.97
N GLN A 314 12.92 2.46 20.35
CA GLN A 314 12.26 2.52 21.67
C GLN A 314 13.15 1.94 22.77
N ARG A 315 13.93 0.90 22.45
CA ARG A 315 14.91 0.30 23.36
C ARG A 315 16.17 1.16 23.56
N GLN A 316 16.47 2.03 22.61
CA GLN A 316 17.58 2.99 22.68
C GLN A 316 17.08 4.43 22.47
N PRO A 317 16.34 5.01 23.44
CA PRO A 317 15.93 6.41 23.32
C PRO A 317 17.18 7.29 23.19
N SER A 318 17.20 8.14 22.15
CA SER A 318 18.33 9.03 21.90
C SER A 318 18.63 9.87 23.14
N ARG A 319 19.92 9.96 23.53
CA ARG A 319 20.39 10.77 24.67
C ARG A 319 20.26 12.29 24.47
N LEU A 320 19.48 12.75 23.49
CA LEU A 320 19.42 14.15 23.08
C LEU A 320 18.26 14.96 23.68
N ALA A 321 17.57 14.42 24.69
CA ALA A 321 16.63 15.20 25.51
C ALA A 321 17.20 15.41 26.93
N ALA A 322 18.35 16.08 27.04
CA ALA A 322 18.66 16.79 28.28
C ALA A 322 17.90 18.12 28.23
N PRO A 323 17.01 18.43 29.20
CA PRO A 323 16.42 19.76 29.28
C PRO A 323 17.56 20.75 29.55
N SER A 324 17.73 21.72 28.68
CA SER A 324 18.54 22.90 28.96
C SER A 324 17.85 23.69 30.08
N GLY A 325 18.13 23.31 31.32
CA GLY A 325 17.87 24.11 32.49
C GLY A 325 19.01 25.10 32.69
N THR A 326 18.70 26.38 32.56
CA THR A 326 18.88 27.49 33.53
C THR A 326 18.36 28.75 32.89
#